data_AF-A0A534C2Q2-F1
#
_entry.id   AF-A0A534C2Q2-F1
#
_cell.length_a   1.000
_cell.length_b   1.000
_cell.length_c   1.000
_cell.angle_alpha   90.00
_cell.angle_beta   90.00
_cell.angle_gamma   90.00
#
_symmetry.space_group_name_H-M   'P 1'
#
loop_
_entity.id
_entity.type
_entity.pdbx_description
1 polymer ?
#
loop_
_entity_poly.entity_id
_entity_poly.type
_entity_poly.pdbx_seq_one_letter_code
_entity_poly.pdbx_strand_id
1 'polypeptide(L)'
;MAWTAGWRAGDASGRSGAFRMREFRRERACATLLRVSQSNPVRIFVTHAWESSDDYLRVFEYLESQRNFFYRNYSTPDRLPQGDREALRENLRQQITPAEAVIALSSLFEAHQDQLTFQLLYAQASHKPVILMKPFGTRREVPKAILDLADEVVEWDERALVDAIRRQARHEETTRWDTIEFKLD
;
A
#
# COMPACT_ATOMS: atom_id res chain seq x y z
N MET A 1 -47.69 -10.77 46.53
CA MET A 1 -46.77 -11.88 46.22
C MET A 1 -46.05 -11.53 44.93
N ALA A 2 -44.76 -11.24 45.05
CA ALA A 2 -43.90 -10.75 43.97
C ALA A 2 -43.49 -11.89 43.03
N TRP A 3 -43.46 -11.59 41.73
CA TRP A 3 -42.90 -12.43 40.67
C TRP A 3 -41.49 -11.94 40.33
N THR A 4 -40.56 -12.87 40.19
CA THR A 4 -39.13 -12.67 39.93
C THR A 4 -38.79 -12.63 38.45
N ALA A 5 -37.96 -11.64 38.09
CA ALA A 5 -36.74 -11.67 37.29
C ALA A 5 -36.68 -12.34 35.90
N GLY A 6 -36.03 -11.62 34.97
CA GLY A 6 -35.19 -12.24 33.95
C GLY A 6 -35.15 -11.54 32.59
N TRP A 7 -34.50 -10.38 32.49
CA TRP A 7 -34.09 -9.82 31.19
C TRP A 7 -32.88 -10.61 30.67
N ARG A 8 -33.00 -11.26 29.50
CA ARG A 8 -31.86 -11.78 28.72
C ARG A 8 -31.50 -10.78 27.63
N ALA A 9 -30.25 -10.33 27.67
CA ALA A 9 -29.55 -9.71 26.55
C ALA A 9 -28.93 -10.82 25.67
N GLY A 10 -28.93 -10.62 24.36
CA GLY A 10 -28.19 -11.44 23.39
C GLY A 10 -28.67 -11.14 21.97
N ASP A 11 -27.85 -11.07 20.94
CA ASP A 11 -26.41 -11.03 20.83
C ASP A 11 -26.13 -10.33 19.49
N ALA A 12 -25.42 -9.20 19.51
CA ALA A 12 -24.98 -8.51 18.30
C ALA A 12 -23.60 -9.04 17.91
N SER A 13 -23.56 -10.03 17.01
CA SER A 13 -22.30 -10.56 16.47
C SER A 13 -21.71 -9.58 15.46
N GLY A 14 -21.01 -8.55 15.96
CA GLY A 14 -20.09 -7.74 15.18
C GLY A 14 -18.83 -8.55 14.89
N ARG A 15 -18.62 -8.95 13.63
CA ARG A 15 -17.35 -9.56 13.19
C ARG A 15 -16.32 -8.44 13.08
N SER A 16 -15.57 -8.24 14.15
CA SER A 16 -14.32 -7.47 14.15
C SER A 16 -13.36 -8.12 13.15
N GLY A 17 -13.11 -7.44 12.03
CA GLY A 17 -12.00 -7.76 11.14
C GLY A 17 -10.71 -7.43 11.88
N ALA A 18 -10.02 -8.45 12.36
CA ALA A 18 -8.71 -8.32 12.98
C ALA A 18 -7.71 -7.83 11.92
N PHE A 19 -7.43 -6.53 11.92
CA PHE A 19 -6.33 -5.91 11.18
C PHE A 19 -5.03 -6.49 11.74
N ARG A 20 -4.42 -7.42 11.01
CA ARG A 20 -3.18 -8.09 11.43
C ARG A 20 -2.03 -7.10 11.24
N MET A 21 -1.82 -6.26 12.25
CA MET A 21 -0.70 -5.34 12.36
C MET A 21 0.59 -6.16 12.42
N ARG A 22 1.29 -6.28 11.30
CA ARG A 22 2.61 -6.94 11.26
C ARG A 22 3.58 -6.01 11.99
N GLU A 23 4.17 -6.48 13.09
CA GLU A 23 5.22 -5.74 13.79
C GLU A 23 6.43 -5.60 12.86
N PHE A 24 6.63 -4.38 12.36
CA PHE A 24 7.89 -3.98 11.71
C PHE A 24 9.01 -4.09 12.75
N ARG A 25 9.91 -5.05 12.56
CA ARG A 25 11.13 -5.18 13.36
C ARG A 25 11.97 -3.91 13.18
N ARG A 26 11.98 -3.07 14.22
CA ARG A 26 12.78 -1.84 14.33
C ARG A 26 14.28 -2.19 14.37
N GLU A 27 14.98 -2.04 13.26
CA GLU A 27 16.42 -1.80 13.29
C GLU A 27 16.66 -0.29 13.38
N ARG A 28 17.10 0.15 14.56
CA ARG A 28 17.50 1.53 14.84
C ARG A 28 18.86 1.80 14.19
N ALA A 29 18.85 2.07 12.89
CA ALA A 29 19.88 2.93 12.31
C ALA A 29 19.44 4.38 12.53
N CYS A 30 20.36 5.22 13.02
CA CYS A 30 20.16 6.65 13.25
C CYS A 30 19.99 7.38 11.90
N ALA A 31 18.88 7.12 11.19
CA ALA A 31 18.59 7.65 9.89
C ALA A 31 18.10 9.09 10.06
N THR A 32 18.91 10.06 9.65
CA THR A 32 18.44 11.39 9.24
C THR A 32 17.16 11.19 8.46
N LEU A 33 16.03 11.71 8.95
CA LEU A 33 14.72 11.59 8.31
C LEU A 33 14.86 11.99 6.84
N LEU A 34 14.85 11.01 5.93
CA LEU A 34 15.02 11.23 4.49
C LEU A 34 13.73 11.81 3.93
N ARG A 35 13.45 13.06 4.29
CA ARG A 35 12.29 13.78 3.82
C ARG A 35 12.30 13.84 2.30
N VAL A 36 11.15 13.58 1.68
CA VAL A 36 10.98 13.74 0.23
C VAL A 36 11.34 15.17 -0.18
N SER A 37 12.24 15.30 -1.15
CA SER A 37 12.74 16.58 -1.67
C SER A 37 13.16 16.45 -3.13
N GLN A 38 13.41 17.56 -3.82
CA GLN A 38 13.85 17.54 -5.22
C GLN A 38 15.16 16.77 -5.43
N SER A 39 16.11 16.91 -4.51
CA SER A 39 17.41 16.22 -4.58
C SER A 39 17.33 14.75 -4.15
N ASN A 40 16.26 14.36 -3.47
CA ASN A 40 16.02 12.97 -3.05
C ASN A 40 14.54 12.59 -3.24
N PRO A 41 14.09 12.38 -4.49
CA PRO A 41 12.73 11.98 -4.78
C PRO A 41 12.47 10.55 -4.28
N VAL A 42 11.24 10.27 -3.87
CA VAL A 42 10.83 8.89 -3.53
C VAL A 42 10.73 8.05 -4.79
N ARG A 43 11.32 6.85 -4.77
CA ARG A 43 11.25 5.91 -5.89
C ARG A 43 10.00 5.07 -5.74
N ILE A 44 9.13 5.10 -6.73
CA ILE A 44 7.87 4.35 -6.71
C ILE A 44 7.79 3.39 -7.88
N PHE A 45 6.98 2.35 -7.70
CA PHE A 45 6.55 1.47 -8.78
C PHE A 45 5.03 1.35 -8.70
N VAL A 46 4.32 1.67 -9.78
CA VAL A 46 2.88 1.47 -9.88
C VAL A 46 2.64 0.16 -10.63
N THR A 47 1.87 -0.75 -10.06
CA THR A 47 1.59 -2.04 -10.70
C THR A 47 0.90 -1.83 -12.04
N HIS A 48 1.27 -2.62 -13.03
CA HIS A 48 0.71 -2.54 -14.38
C HIS A 48 0.69 -3.94 -15.03
N ALA A 49 -0.05 -4.06 -16.13
CA ALA A 49 -0.08 -5.26 -16.97
C ALA A 49 0.48 -4.98 -18.38
N TRP A 50 1.55 -4.19 -18.42
CA TRP A 50 2.17 -3.65 -19.66
C TRP A 50 1.24 -2.73 -20.46
N GLU A 51 0.41 -1.98 -19.73
CA GLU A 51 -0.50 -0.99 -20.29
C GLU A 51 -0.66 0.18 -19.32
N SER A 52 -0.77 1.38 -19.89
CA SER A 52 -1.04 2.63 -19.16
C SER A 52 -2.55 2.83 -19.02
N SER A 53 -3.19 2.07 -18.14
CA SER A 53 -4.64 2.15 -17.88
C SER A 53 -5.07 3.48 -17.26
N ASP A 54 -6.37 3.80 -17.29
CA ASP A 54 -6.90 5.02 -16.68
C ASP A 54 -6.58 5.15 -15.19
N ASP A 55 -6.65 4.06 -14.44
CA ASP A 55 -6.29 4.03 -13.02
C ASP A 55 -4.79 4.27 -12.82
N TYR A 56 -3.95 3.72 -13.70
CA TYR A 56 -2.52 3.95 -13.69
C TYR A 56 -2.20 5.43 -13.91
N LEU A 57 -2.80 6.05 -14.93
CA LEU A 57 -2.62 7.48 -15.23
C LEU A 57 -3.11 8.36 -14.08
N ARG A 58 -4.26 8.04 -13.48
CA ARG A 58 -4.85 8.78 -12.36
C ARG A 58 -3.96 8.83 -11.13
N VAL A 59 -3.17 7.78 -10.86
CA VAL A 59 -2.18 7.82 -9.78
C VAL A 59 -1.24 9.01 -9.98
N PHE A 60 -0.71 9.20 -11.18
CA PHE A 60 0.22 10.31 -11.46
C PHE A 60 -0.47 11.67 -11.40
N GLU A 61 -1.72 11.79 -11.85
CA GLU A 61 -2.52 13.02 -11.68
C GLU A 61 -2.58 13.43 -10.19
N TYR A 62 -2.78 12.47 -9.28
CA TYR A 62 -2.83 12.73 -7.83
C TYR A 62 -1.47 13.05 -7.24
N LEU A 63 -0.42 12.36 -7.68
CA LEU A 63 0.94 12.65 -7.21
C LEU A 63 1.42 14.04 -7.67
N GLU A 64 1.03 14.45 -8.87
CA GLU A 64 1.39 15.74 -9.48
C GLU A 64 0.55 16.91 -8.95
N SER A 65 -0.65 16.65 -8.40
CA SER A 65 -1.44 17.68 -7.74
C SER A 65 -0.83 18.15 -6.41
N GLN A 66 -0.04 17.29 -5.75
CA GLN A 66 0.56 17.59 -4.45
C GLN A 66 1.82 18.46 -4.58
N ARG A 67 1.75 19.66 -3.99
CA ARG A 67 2.90 20.55 -3.88
C ARG A 67 3.99 19.93 -3.01
N ASN A 68 5.24 20.08 -3.43
CA ASN A 68 6.42 19.59 -2.70
C ASN A 68 6.47 18.05 -2.53
N PHE A 69 5.83 17.31 -3.43
CA PHE A 69 6.02 15.88 -3.55
C PHE A 69 6.87 15.58 -4.79
N PHE A 70 7.98 14.87 -4.61
CA PHE A 70 8.93 14.57 -5.68
C PHE A 70 9.11 13.06 -5.74
N TYR A 71 8.84 12.48 -6.90
CA TYR A 71 8.92 11.04 -7.09
C TYR A 71 9.69 10.69 -8.37
N ARG A 72 10.20 9.47 -8.42
CA ARG A 72 10.72 8.84 -9.63
C ARG A 72 9.97 7.55 -9.85
N ASN A 73 9.27 7.46 -10.98
CA ASN A 73 8.57 6.26 -11.37
C ASN A 73 9.53 5.25 -12.04
N TYR A 74 9.49 4.00 -11.57
CA TYR A 74 10.22 2.87 -12.17
C TYR A 74 9.34 1.93 -12.98
N SER A 75 8.02 2.08 -12.94
CA SER A 75 7.14 1.29 -13.80
C SER A 75 7.26 1.75 -15.26
N THR A 76 7.37 0.79 -16.17
CA THR A 76 7.45 1.05 -17.62
C THR A 76 6.41 0.21 -18.36
N PRO A 77 5.12 0.57 -18.26
CA PRO A 77 4.03 -0.19 -18.89
C PRO A 77 4.19 -0.30 -20.40
N ASP A 78 4.61 0.77 -21.07
CA ASP A 78 4.67 0.82 -22.54
C ASP A 78 5.92 0.12 -23.11
N ARG A 79 6.77 -0.48 -22.26
CA ARG A 79 7.99 -1.18 -22.66
C ARG A 79 7.89 -2.67 -22.38
N LEU A 80 6.95 -3.32 -23.07
CA LEU A 80 6.82 -4.78 -23.01
C LEU A 80 8.13 -5.45 -23.49
N PRO A 81 8.82 -6.22 -22.64
CA PRO A 81 10.05 -6.89 -23.05
C PRO A 81 9.74 -8.04 -24.01
N GLN A 82 10.67 -8.28 -24.94
CA GLN A 82 10.61 -9.47 -25.79
C GLN A 82 11.03 -10.69 -24.98
N GLY A 83 10.25 -11.78 -25.06
CA GLY A 83 10.58 -13.04 -24.43
C GLY A 83 9.37 -13.78 -23.90
N ASP A 84 9.64 -14.80 -23.10
CA ASP A 84 8.64 -15.63 -22.45
C ASP A 84 8.22 -15.07 -21.08
N ARG A 85 7.43 -15.84 -20.34
CA ARG A 85 6.94 -15.46 -19.01
C ARG A 85 8.07 -15.16 -18.02
N GLU A 86 9.22 -15.83 -18.15
CA GLU A 86 10.36 -15.60 -17.26
C GLU A 86 11.02 -14.25 -17.57
N ALA A 87 11.19 -13.91 -18.85
CA ALA A 87 11.67 -12.60 -19.27
C ALA A 87 10.75 -11.46 -18.76
N LEU A 88 9.42 -11.63 -18.86
CA LEU A 88 8.46 -10.65 -18.32
C LEU A 88 8.64 -10.47 -16.80
N ARG A 89 8.76 -11.59 -16.06
CA ARG A 89 8.93 -11.57 -14.60
C ARG A 89 10.24 -10.91 -14.21
N GLU A 90 11.32 -11.24 -14.89
CA GLU A 90 12.63 -10.65 -14.63
C GLU A 90 12.64 -9.15 -14.86
N ASN A 91 12.00 -8.68 -15.93
CA ASN A 91 11.87 -7.24 -16.17
C ASN A 91 11.07 -6.53 -15.06
N LEU A 92 9.96 -7.13 -14.60
CA LEU A 92 9.21 -6.60 -13.45
C LEU A 92 10.06 -6.56 -12.17
N ARG A 93 10.91 -7.58 -11.92
CA ARG A 93 11.84 -7.56 -10.77
C ARG A 93 12.81 -6.39 -10.86
N GLN A 94 13.35 -6.11 -12.04
CA GLN A 94 14.27 -5.00 -12.27
C GLN A 94 13.59 -3.64 -12.06
N GLN A 95 12.30 -3.51 -12.36
CA GLN A 95 11.52 -2.30 -12.08
C GLN A 95 11.20 -2.14 -10.58
N ILE A 96 10.84 -3.24 -9.88
CA ILE A 96 10.44 -3.20 -8.45
C ILE A 96 11.65 -3.05 -7.51
N THR A 97 12.79 -3.69 -7.82
CA THR A 97 13.99 -3.69 -6.97
C THR A 97 14.44 -2.29 -6.51
N PRO A 98 14.58 -1.28 -7.40
CA PRO A 98 14.99 0.06 -7.01
C PRO A 98 13.88 0.88 -6.33
N ALA A 99 12.62 0.44 -6.39
CA ALA A 99 11.51 1.16 -5.78
C ALA A 99 11.59 1.13 -4.24
N GLU A 100 11.01 2.15 -3.61
CA GLU A 100 10.90 2.31 -2.15
C GLU A 100 9.47 2.09 -1.67
N ALA A 101 8.49 2.23 -2.55
CA ALA A 101 7.10 1.87 -2.33
C ALA A 101 6.49 1.31 -3.63
N VAL A 102 5.60 0.35 -3.47
CA VAL A 102 4.78 -0.23 -4.55
C VAL A 102 3.34 0.25 -4.38
N ILE A 103 2.81 0.90 -5.40
CA ILE A 103 1.41 1.32 -5.48
C ILE A 103 0.66 0.24 -6.27
N ALA A 104 -0.19 -0.50 -5.59
CA ALA A 104 -0.94 -1.61 -6.16
C ALA A 104 -2.33 -1.14 -6.61
N LEU A 105 -2.68 -1.43 -7.87
CA LEU A 105 -4.00 -1.13 -8.44
C LEU A 105 -4.87 -2.38 -8.37
N SER A 106 -5.91 -2.36 -7.54
CA SER A 106 -6.80 -3.52 -7.40
C SER A 106 -7.55 -3.87 -8.68
N SER A 107 -7.76 -2.91 -9.59
CA SER A 107 -8.44 -3.11 -10.87
C SER A 107 -7.73 -4.12 -11.78
N LEU A 108 -6.41 -4.26 -11.65
CA LEU A 108 -5.64 -5.27 -12.39
C LEU A 108 -5.98 -6.71 -11.97
N PHE A 109 -6.58 -6.91 -10.79
CA PHE A 109 -6.90 -8.25 -10.32
C PHE A 109 -7.96 -8.93 -11.20
N GLU A 110 -8.87 -8.18 -11.82
CA GLU A 110 -9.95 -8.74 -12.62
C GLU A 110 -9.47 -9.36 -13.93
N ALA A 111 -8.57 -8.67 -14.64
CA ALA A 111 -8.09 -9.10 -15.95
C ALA A 111 -6.68 -9.73 -15.92
N HIS A 112 -5.86 -9.39 -14.92
CA HIS A 112 -4.43 -9.70 -14.87
C HIS A 112 -3.99 -10.21 -13.48
N GLN A 113 -4.83 -11.01 -12.83
CA GLN A 113 -4.61 -11.58 -11.49
C GLN A 113 -3.20 -12.13 -11.29
N ASP A 114 -2.71 -12.97 -12.20
CA ASP A 114 -1.40 -13.62 -12.11
C ASP A 114 -0.24 -12.61 -12.10
N GLN A 115 -0.36 -11.55 -12.91
CA GLN A 115 0.68 -10.53 -13.02
C GLN A 115 0.69 -9.62 -11.80
N LEU A 116 -0.49 -9.18 -11.33
CA LEU A 116 -0.60 -8.37 -10.11
C LEU A 116 -0.07 -9.17 -8.91
N THR A 117 -0.53 -10.41 -8.73
CA THR A 117 -0.13 -11.26 -7.61
C THR A 117 1.39 -11.47 -7.59
N PHE A 118 2.01 -11.70 -8.75
CA PHE A 118 3.47 -11.80 -8.85
C PHE A 118 4.18 -10.52 -8.38
N GLN A 119 3.73 -9.35 -8.85
CA GLN A 119 4.32 -8.06 -8.46
C GLN A 119 4.24 -7.83 -6.95
N LEU A 120 3.08 -8.12 -6.33
CA LEU A 120 2.87 -7.94 -4.89
C LEU A 120 3.68 -8.93 -4.05
N LEU A 121 3.74 -10.20 -4.45
CA LEU A 121 4.57 -11.20 -3.77
C LEU A 121 6.05 -10.85 -3.85
N TYR A 122 6.52 -10.38 -5.00
CA TYR A 122 7.91 -9.96 -5.15
C TYR A 122 8.22 -8.71 -4.32
N ALA A 123 7.29 -7.75 -4.27
CA ALA A 123 7.39 -6.58 -3.40
C ALA A 123 7.55 -6.98 -1.93
N GLN A 124 6.68 -7.86 -1.42
CA GLN A 124 6.78 -8.38 -0.05
C GLN A 124 8.10 -9.12 0.20
N ALA A 125 8.50 -10.01 -0.72
CA ALA A 125 9.75 -10.75 -0.59
C ALA A 125 10.99 -9.83 -0.62
N SER A 126 10.89 -8.68 -1.28
CA SER A 126 11.94 -7.66 -1.37
C SER A 126 11.80 -6.56 -0.31
N HIS A 127 10.94 -6.76 0.69
CA HIS A 127 10.65 -5.80 1.76
C HIS A 127 10.26 -4.40 1.25
N LYS A 128 9.53 -4.35 0.14
CA LYS A 128 8.96 -3.12 -0.41
C LYS A 128 7.53 -2.97 0.10
N PRO A 129 7.19 -1.88 0.79
CA PRO A 129 5.85 -1.69 1.29
C PRO A 129 4.86 -1.57 0.11
N VAL A 130 3.71 -2.22 0.27
CA VAL A 130 2.61 -2.27 -0.71
C VAL A 130 1.48 -1.37 -0.23
N ILE A 131 1.21 -0.32 -1.01
CA ILE A 131 0.10 0.62 -0.82
C ILE A 131 -0.98 0.26 -1.84
N LEU A 132 -2.08 -0.32 -1.39
CA LEU A 132 -3.15 -0.81 -2.26
C LEU A 132 -4.24 0.24 -2.45
N MET A 133 -4.45 0.65 -3.69
CA MET A 133 -5.56 1.48 -4.12
C MET A 133 -6.81 0.62 -4.28
N LYS A 134 -7.93 1.06 -3.70
CA LYS A 134 -9.25 0.43 -3.90
C LYS A 134 -9.73 0.57 -5.35
N PRO A 135 -10.79 -0.14 -5.78
CA PRO A 135 -11.35 0.04 -7.11
C PRO A 135 -11.87 1.47 -7.31
N PHE A 136 -11.50 2.11 -8.42
CA PHE A 136 -11.96 3.47 -8.70
C PHE A 136 -13.45 3.47 -9.05
N GLY A 137 -14.21 4.45 -8.55
CA GLY A 137 -15.58 4.73 -8.97
C GLY A 137 -16.61 3.62 -8.73
N THR A 138 -16.24 2.51 -8.08
CA THR A 138 -17.12 1.37 -7.84
C THR A 138 -17.14 1.00 -6.35
N ARG A 139 -18.23 0.38 -5.89
CA ARG A 139 -18.33 -0.17 -4.53
C ARG A 139 -17.87 -1.63 -4.46
N ARG A 140 -17.03 -2.07 -5.40
CA ARG A 140 -16.52 -3.44 -5.41
C ARG A 140 -15.57 -3.63 -4.23
N GLU A 141 -15.72 -4.76 -3.56
CA GLU A 141 -14.80 -5.13 -2.50
C GLU A 141 -13.47 -5.60 -3.10
N VAL A 142 -12.38 -5.24 -2.43
CA VAL A 142 -11.05 -5.70 -2.80
C VAL A 142 -10.92 -7.18 -2.44
N PRO A 143 -10.48 -8.06 -3.36
CA PRO A 143 -10.27 -9.47 -3.06
C PRO A 143 -9.29 -9.69 -1.90
N LYS A 144 -9.65 -10.59 -0.98
CA LYS A 144 -8.84 -10.89 0.20
C LYS A 144 -7.39 -11.29 -0.14
N ALA A 145 -7.21 -11.99 -1.26
CA ALA A 145 -5.89 -12.44 -1.72
C ALA A 145 -4.88 -11.31 -1.92
N ILE A 146 -5.31 -10.12 -2.35
CA ILE A 146 -4.43 -8.95 -2.49
C ILE A 146 -4.46 -8.03 -1.26
N LEU A 147 -5.56 -8.02 -0.50
CA LEU A 147 -5.61 -7.32 0.80
C LEU A 147 -4.57 -7.87 1.77
N ASP A 148 -4.42 -9.20 1.85
CA ASP A 148 -3.46 -9.85 2.75
C ASP A 148 -1.99 -9.57 2.36
N LEU A 149 -1.76 -9.05 1.15
CA LEU A 149 -0.46 -8.65 0.63
C LEU A 149 -0.14 -7.16 0.82
N ALA A 150 -1.13 -6.34 1.17
CA ALA A 150 -0.98 -4.91 1.34
C ALA A 150 -0.54 -4.53 2.76
N ASP A 151 0.32 -3.53 2.86
CA ASP A 151 0.72 -2.93 4.15
C ASP A 151 -0.21 -1.77 4.53
N GLU A 152 -0.75 -1.07 3.53
CA GLU A 152 -1.73 0.00 3.71
C GLU A 152 -2.74 -0.03 2.55
N VAL A 153 -4.01 0.23 2.85
CA VAL A 153 -5.08 0.29 1.85
C VAL A 153 -5.62 1.72 1.83
N VAL A 154 -5.68 2.32 0.63
CA VAL A 154 -5.95 3.74 0.44
C VAL A 154 -7.10 3.93 -0.55
N GLU A 155 -7.94 4.92 -0.27
CA GLU A 155 -9.00 5.37 -1.18
C GLU A 155 -8.42 6.23 -2.31
N TRP A 156 -9.22 6.55 -3.32
CA TRP A 156 -8.84 7.54 -4.34
C TRP A 156 -8.95 8.96 -3.79
N ASP A 157 -7.98 9.32 -2.96
CA ASP A 157 -7.76 10.66 -2.43
C ASP A 157 -6.28 11.03 -2.56
N GLU A 158 -6.02 12.23 -3.09
CA GLU A 158 -4.67 12.73 -3.40
C GLU A 158 -3.77 12.84 -2.16
N ARG A 159 -4.33 13.28 -1.02
CA ARG A 159 -3.57 13.46 0.22
C ARG A 159 -3.30 12.11 0.86
N ALA A 160 -4.33 11.26 0.94
CA ALA A 160 -4.20 9.93 1.51
C ALA A 160 -3.14 9.10 0.78
N LEU A 161 -3.07 9.18 -0.55
CA LEU A 161 -2.04 8.48 -1.34
C LEU A 161 -0.63 9.00 -1.02
N VAL A 162 -0.43 10.32 -1.02
CA VAL A 162 0.89 10.91 -0.75
C VAL A 162 1.35 10.68 0.68
N ASP A 163 0.45 10.79 1.65
CA ASP A 163 0.73 10.54 3.07
C ASP A 163 1.09 9.07 3.30
N ALA A 164 0.37 8.13 2.67
CA ALA A 164 0.71 6.71 2.70
C ALA A 164 2.12 6.46 2.12
N ILE A 165 2.46 7.06 0.98
CA ILE A 165 3.81 6.91 0.39
C ILE A 165 4.88 7.45 1.33
N ARG A 166 4.69 8.64 1.93
CA ARG A 166 5.63 9.23 2.89
C ARG A 166 5.80 8.35 4.12
N ARG A 167 4.71 7.83 4.68
CA ARG A 167 4.73 6.97 5.87
C ARG A 167 5.44 5.65 5.61
N GLN A 168 5.10 4.99 4.50
CA GLN A 168 5.60 3.66 4.19
C GLN A 168 7.03 3.68 3.65
N ALA A 169 7.37 4.61 2.73
CA ALA A 169 8.68 4.65 2.11
C ALA A 169 9.73 5.43 2.91
N ARG A 170 9.33 6.44 3.68
CA ARG A 170 10.23 7.39 4.37
C ARG A 170 10.04 7.49 5.88
N HIS A 171 9.02 6.84 6.43
CA HIS A 171 8.70 6.89 7.86
C HIS A 171 8.49 8.31 8.41
N GLU A 172 8.08 9.26 7.55
CA GLU A 172 7.93 10.69 7.93
C GLU A 172 6.88 10.92 9.03
N GLU A 173 5.91 10.02 9.20
CA GLU A 173 4.83 10.15 10.19
C GLU A 173 5.06 9.31 11.46
N THR A 174 6.24 8.71 11.66
CA THR A 174 6.51 7.83 12.81
C THR A 174 6.80 8.55 14.13
N THR A 175 6.58 9.86 14.22
CA THR A 175 6.52 10.58 15.50
C THR A 175 5.17 10.32 16.18
N ARG A 176 4.82 9.06 16.41
CA ARG A 176 3.73 8.71 17.32
C ARG A 176 4.24 9.04 18.72
N TRP A 177 3.67 10.06 19.34
CA TRP A 177 3.89 10.37 20.75
C TRP A 177 3.50 9.13 21.55
N ASP A 178 4.48 8.32 21.96
CA ASP A 178 4.27 7.33 23.00
C ASP A 178 3.90 8.12 24.26
N THR A 179 2.61 8.28 24.54
CA THR A 179 2.13 8.75 25.84
C THR A 179 2.57 7.71 26.85
N ILE A 180 3.72 7.94 27.48
CA ILE A 180 4.13 7.16 28.64
C ILE A 180 3.15 7.54 29.75
N GLU A 181 2.17 6.68 30.02
CA GLU A 181 1.39 6.76 31.26
C GLU A 181 2.34 6.44 32.42
N PHE A 182 2.86 7.49 33.05
CA PHE A 182 3.56 7.36 34.32
C PHE A 182 2.51 7.04 35.40
N LYS A 183 2.45 5.78 35.84
CA LYS A 183 1.89 5.47 37.16
C LYS A 183 2.93 5.86 38.20
N LEU A 184 2.63 6.88 39.00
CA LEU A 184 3.31 7.11 40.26
C LEU A 184 2.71 6.15 41.29
N ASP A 185 3.51 5.19 41.75
CA ASP A 185 3.28 4.49 43.02
C ASP A 185 3.78 5.35 44.19
#